data_AF-A0A414DFE5-F1
#
_entry.id   AF-A0A414DFE5-F1
#
_cell.length_a   1.000
_cell.length_b   1.000
_cell.length_c   1.000
_cell.angle_alpha   90.00
_cell.angle_beta   90.00
_cell.angle_gamma   90.00
#
_symmetry.space_group_name_H-M   'P 1'
#
loop_
_entity.id
_entity.type
_entity.pdbx_description
1 polymer ?
#
loop_
_entity_poly.entity_id
_entity_poly.type
_entity_poly.pdbx_seq_one_letter_code
_entity_poly.pdbx_strand_id
1 'polypeptide(L)'
;MASTYTTIQGDTWDLIAYKLYGEEKYMKNLIEANWPLLDVLIFPSGTVLTVPDLPEEVDEDAPFWRSDNDENEEYYSDTEDMEEDE
;
A
#
# COMPACT_ATOMS: atom_id res chain seq x y z
N MET A 1 10.87 16.68 0.88
CA MET A 1 11.22 17.59 -0.25
C MET A 1 10.30 17.22 -1.40
N ALA A 2 9.63 18.16 -2.08
CA ALA A 2 8.70 17.82 -3.15
C ALA A 2 9.43 17.05 -4.26
N SER A 3 9.14 15.75 -4.38
CA SER A 3 9.68 14.92 -5.45
C SER A 3 8.85 15.16 -6.71
N THR A 4 9.46 15.06 -7.88
CA THR A 4 8.74 15.18 -9.15
C THR A 4 8.75 13.84 -9.86
N TYR A 5 7.59 13.40 -10.33
CA TYR A 5 7.44 12.17 -11.10
C TYR A 5 7.14 12.49 -12.55
N THR A 6 7.85 11.83 -13.48
CA THR A 6 7.54 11.92 -14.91
C THR A 6 6.70 10.73 -15.32
N THR A 7 5.47 10.97 -15.76
CA THR A 7 4.54 9.92 -16.18
C THR A 7 5.03 9.23 -17.45
N ILE A 8 4.71 7.95 -17.56
CA ILE A 8 4.83 7.18 -18.81
C ILE A 8 3.46 7.02 -19.47
N GLN A 9 3.45 6.58 -20.73
CA GLN A 9 2.20 6.36 -21.46
C GLN A 9 1.35 5.29 -20.78
N GLY A 10 0.11 5.64 -20.45
CA GLY A 10 -0.83 4.71 -19.81
C GLY A 10 -0.78 4.72 -18.27
N ASP A 11 0.03 5.60 -17.67
CA ASP A 11 -0.03 5.80 -16.22
C ASP A 11 -1.37 6.42 -15.81
N THR A 12 -1.84 6.06 -14.62
CA THR A 12 -3.03 6.59 -13.98
C THR A 12 -2.71 7.06 -12.56
N TRP A 13 -3.61 7.83 -11.96
CA TRP A 13 -3.42 8.32 -10.59
C TRP A 13 -3.18 7.20 -9.57
N ASP A 14 -3.98 6.12 -9.61
CA ASP A 14 -3.83 4.96 -8.72
C ASP A 14 -2.47 4.27 -8.90
N LEU A 15 -2.04 4.11 -10.15
CA LEU A 15 -0.82 3.39 -10.49
C LEU A 15 0.44 4.18 -10.11
N ILE A 16 0.38 5.51 -10.24
CA ILE A 16 1.44 6.42 -9.78
C ILE A 16 1.48 6.43 -8.25
N ALA A 17 0.32 6.50 -7.59
CA ALA A 17 0.23 6.44 -6.13
C ALA A 17 0.81 5.13 -5.58
N TYR A 18 0.46 3.99 -6.17
CA TYR A 18 1.00 2.69 -5.81
C TYR A 18 2.51 2.60 -6.00
N LYS A 19 3.04 3.11 -7.12
CA LYS A 19 4.50 3.11 -7.38
C LYS A 19 5.29 4.02 -6.42
N LEU A 20 4.72 5.16 -6.04
CA LEU A 20 5.41 6.16 -5.21
C LEU A 20 5.27 5.90 -3.72
N TYR A 21 4.08 5.47 -3.30
CA TYR A 21 3.68 5.38 -1.90
C TYR A 21 3.35 3.96 -1.44
N GLY A 22 3.38 2.97 -2.35
CA GLY A 22 3.03 1.58 -2.05
C GLY A 22 1.52 1.33 -1.99
N GLU A 23 0.69 2.37 -1.91
CA GLU A 23 -0.76 2.26 -1.85
C GLU A 23 -1.47 3.23 -2.79
N GLU A 24 -2.55 2.77 -3.41
CA GLU A 24 -3.39 3.56 -4.32
C GLU A 24 -4.23 4.64 -3.60
N LYS A 25 -4.51 4.47 -2.29
CA LYS A 25 -5.35 5.39 -1.50
C LYS A 25 -4.84 6.83 -1.48
N TYR A 26 -3.54 7.01 -1.68
CA TYR A 26 -2.88 8.32 -1.69
C TYR A 26 -3.01 9.07 -3.01
N MET A 27 -3.74 8.54 -4.00
CA MET A 27 -3.99 9.24 -5.25
C MET A 27 -4.66 10.62 -5.04
N LYS A 28 -5.47 10.76 -3.98
CA LYS A 28 -6.10 12.04 -3.64
C LYS A 28 -5.06 13.13 -3.39
N ASN A 29 -4.01 12.83 -2.64
CA ASN A 29 -2.92 13.76 -2.33
C ASN A 29 -2.17 14.19 -3.61
N LEU A 30 -1.99 13.25 -4.54
CA LEU A 30 -1.41 13.54 -5.86
C LEU A 30 -2.31 14.46 -6.68
N ILE A 31 -3.62 14.23 -6.70
CA ILE A 31 -4.58 15.07 -7.43
C ILE A 31 -4.63 16.47 -6.81
N GLU A 32 -4.66 16.58 -5.49
CA GLU A 32 -4.66 17.87 -4.79
C GLU A 32 -3.39 18.69 -5.06
N ALA A 33 -2.23 18.02 -5.19
CA ALA A 33 -0.98 18.66 -5.58
C ALA A 33 -0.94 19.07 -7.06
N ASN A 34 -1.78 18.46 -7.91
CA ASN A 34 -1.77 18.61 -9.36
C ASN A 34 -3.19 18.90 -9.91
N TRP A 35 -3.95 19.76 -9.22
CA TRP A 35 -5.31 20.16 -9.61
C TRP A 35 -5.52 20.45 -11.10
N PRO A 36 -4.59 21.11 -11.83
CA PRO A 36 -4.75 21.38 -13.26
C PRO A 36 -4.84 20.13 -14.14
N LEU A 37 -4.41 18.96 -13.65
CA LEU A 37 -4.36 17.69 -14.37
C LEU A 37 -5.46 16.72 -13.91
N LEU A 38 -6.40 17.15 -13.08
CA LEU A 38 -7.48 16.29 -12.55
C LEU A 38 -8.32 15.66 -13.67
N ASP A 39 -8.56 16.38 -14.76
CA ASP A 39 -9.34 15.89 -15.91
C ASP A 39 -8.60 14.79 -16.71
N VAL A 40 -7.32 14.54 -16.41
CA VAL A 40 -6.52 13.51 -17.07
C VAL A 40 -6.71 12.18 -16.34
N LEU A 41 -7.49 11.29 -16.95
CA LEU A 41 -7.69 9.92 -16.47
C LEU A 41 -6.51 9.00 -16.82
N ILE A 42 -5.92 9.21 -18.00
CA ILE A 42 -4.79 8.43 -18.53
C ILE A 42 -3.71 9.42 -18.95
N PHE A 43 -2.56 9.34 -18.31
CA PHE A 43 -1.46 10.25 -18.58
C PHE A 43 -0.74 9.88 -19.88
N PRO A 44 -0.45 10.89 -20.73
CA PRO A 44 0.54 10.72 -21.78
C PRO A 44 1.94 10.65 -21.17
N SER A 45 2.86 10.04 -21.90
CA SER A 45 4.28 10.01 -21.51
C SER A 45 4.85 11.43 -21.48
N GLY A 46 5.64 11.74 -20.44
CA GLY A 46 6.37 13.00 -20.31
C GLY A 46 5.65 14.10 -19.51
N THR A 47 4.54 13.80 -18.83
CA THR A 47 3.89 14.76 -17.93
C THR A 47 4.63 14.77 -16.60
N VAL A 48 5.03 15.95 -16.11
CA VAL A 48 5.69 16.08 -14.81
C VAL A 48 4.64 16.37 -13.74
N LEU A 49 4.52 15.46 -12.79
CA LEU A 49 3.65 15.57 -11.62
C LEU A 49 4.45 15.96 -10.38
N THR A 50 3.84 16.81 -9.56
CA THR A 50 4.35 17.16 -8.24
C THR A 50 3.92 16.11 -7.24
N VAL A 51 4.88 15.47 -6.58
CA VAL A 51 4.64 14.43 -5.58
C VAL A 51 4.84 15.03 -4.19
N PRO A 52 3.77 15.24 -3.41
CA PRO A 52 3.91 15.66 -2.03
C PRO A 52 4.53 14.53 -1.18
N ASP A 53 5.33 14.89 -0.18
CA ASP A 53 5.73 13.95 0.87
C ASP A 53 4.47 13.55 1.66
N LEU A 54 4.19 12.25 1.75
CA LEU A 54 3.19 11.75 2.68
C LEU A 54 3.84 11.61 4.06
N PRO A 55 3.09 11.83 5.14
CA PRO A 55 3.53 11.33 6.44
C PRO A 55 3.68 9.80 6.33
N GLU A 56 4.83 9.25 6.74
CA GLU A 56 5.00 7.80 6.88
C GLU A 56 3.85 7.27 7.74
N GLU A 57 2.98 6.43 7.16
CA GLU A 57 2.08 5.61 7.96
C GLU A 57 2.94 4.52 8.59
N VAL A 58 3.50 4.84 9.76
CA VAL A 58 3.99 3.83 10.67
C VAL A 58 2.74 3.12 11.18
N ASP A 59 2.53 1.88 10.75
CA ASP A 59 1.40 1.03 11.18
C ASP A 59 1.65 0.57 12.64
N GLU A 60 1.80 1.53 13.56
CA GLU A 60 2.13 1.29 14.98
C GLU A 60 0.97 0.64 15.76
N ASP A 61 -0.23 0.66 15.19
CA ASP A 61 -1.47 0.13 15.77
C ASP A 61 -1.95 -1.16 15.10
N ALA A 62 -1.14 -1.76 14.22
CA ALA A 62 -1.46 -3.07 13.67
C ALA A 62 -1.54 -4.09 14.82
N PRO A 63 -2.67 -4.81 14.97
CA PRO A 63 -2.80 -5.78 16.04
C PRO A 63 -1.75 -6.88 15.89
N PHE A 64 -1.25 -7.41 17.02
CA PHE A 64 -0.07 -8.29 17.11
C PHE A 64 -0.08 -9.53 16.19
N TRP A 65 -1.25 -9.98 15.74
CA TRP A 65 -1.45 -11.09 14.80
C TRP A 65 -1.26 -10.73 13.32
N ARG A 66 -1.02 -9.46 12.99
CA ARG A 66 -0.81 -8.94 11.62
C ARG A 66 0.66 -8.65 11.33
N SER A 67 1.50 -8.70 12.35
CA SER A 67 2.95 -8.66 12.20
C SER A 67 3.39 -9.95 11.52
N ASP A 68 4.07 -9.83 10.38
CA ASP A 68 4.65 -10.88 9.53
C ASP A 68 5.78 -11.67 10.25
N ASN A 69 5.68 -11.90 11.56
CA ASN A 69 6.60 -12.70 12.35
C ASN A 69 5.98 -14.09 12.57
N ASP A 70 5.84 -14.81 11.46
CA ASP A 70 5.51 -16.24 11.43
C ASP A 70 6.70 -17.03 12.00
N GLU A 71 6.83 -17.04 13.34
CA GLU A 71 7.80 -17.87 14.06
C GLU A 71 7.11 -18.85 15.02
N ASN A 72 5.81 -19.09 14.86
CA ASN A 72 5.10 -20.00 15.76
C ASN A 72 4.23 -21.01 15.00
N GLU A 73 4.86 -21.80 14.13
CA GLU A 73 4.43 -23.18 13.87
C GLU A 73 4.66 -24.06 15.13
N GLU A 74 4.09 -23.71 16.29
CA GLU A 74 3.94 -24.69 17.37
C GLU A 74 2.78 -25.63 17.04
N TYR A 75 3.15 -26.66 16.26
CA TYR A 75 2.81 -28.06 16.48
C TYR A 75 1.56 -28.29 17.35
N TYR A 76 0.42 -28.56 16.70
CA TYR A 76 -0.69 -29.25 17.37
C TYR A 76 -0.21 -30.65 17.77
N SER A 77 0.29 -30.75 19.00
CA SER A 77 0.38 -32.00 19.75
C SER A 77 -1.06 -32.45 20.04
N ASP A 78 -1.63 -33.18 19.09
CA ASP A 78 -2.81 -34.02 19.30
C ASP A 78 -2.43 -35.13 20.29
N THR A 79 -2.50 -34.82 21.58
CA THR A 79 -2.43 -35.82 22.63
C THR A 79 -3.67 -35.74 23.49
N GLU A 80 -4.49 -36.79 23.32
CA GLU A 80 -5.18 -37.50 24.37
C GLU A 80 -6.46 -36.86 24.90
N ASP A 81 -7.56 -37.14 24.20
CA ASP A 81 -8.81 -37.47 24.90
C ASP A 81 -9.65 -38.45 24.06
N MET A 82 -9.38 -39.75 24.21
CA MET A 82 -10.32 -40.86 24.01
C MET A 82 -9.67 -42.15 24.55
N GLU A 83 -9.47 -42.19 25.86
CA GLU A 83 -9.59 -43.46 26.58
C GLU A 83 -11.04 -43.62 27.06
N GLU A 84 -11.45 -44.88 27.22
CA GLU A 84 -12.77 -45.39 27.66
C GLU A 84 -13.83 -45.56 26.54
N ASP A 85 -13.88 -46.75 25.92
CA ASP A 85 -14.72 -47.86 26.39
C ASP A 85 -14.86 -48.99 25.33
N GLU A 86 -14.27 -50.17 25.60
CA GLU A 86 -14.90 -51.52 25.61
C GLU A 86 -13.89 -52.65 25.94
#